data_AF-A0A2V6F8Y6-F1
#
_entry.id   AF-A0A2V6F8Y6-F1
#
_cell.length_a   1.000
_cell.length_b   1.000
_cell.length_c   1.000
_cell.angle_alpha   90.00
_cell.angle_beta   90.00
_cell.angle_gamma   90.00
#
_symmetry.space_group_name_H-M   'P 1'
#
loop_
_entity.id
_entity.type
_entity.pdbx_description
1 polymer ?
#
loop_
_entity_poly.entity_id
_entity_poly.type
_entity_poly.pdbx_seq_one_letter_code
_entity_poly.pdbx_strand_id
1 'polypeptide(L)'
;WPRWFHKLSVVVLFAIELVSPVLVFAPPPFSYVAGAAFVLLMLLIMITGNYCFFNLLAIALSVLLFDDAVWLTLFGRFLTGVRFPATGPLSRGWPVWTIVPVALVVALLSGQVICRLLRSSARWPKPLERLIGWLEPFRLVNGYGLFSVMTTGRREIIVEGSNDGFDWRVYEFKWKPGDVNRRPRFVAPHQPRLDWQMWFAALSHYQSTLWFRSFLMRLLQGSPEVLALLEKNPFSDKPPRLIRAVFYDYRFTDFAGRQSTGAWWRRERRGSYSPVLSLRDGVGADGRSSGE
;
A
#
# COMPACT_ATOMS: atom_id res chain seq x y z
N TRP A 1 18.54 -10.36 -8.01
CA TRP A 1 18.39 -10.25 -9.47
C TRP A 1 19.45 -9.31 -10.03
N PRO A 2 19.86 -9.47 -11.29
CA PRO A 2 20.81 -8.56 -11.94
C PRO A 2 20.26 -7.13 -12.00
N ARG A 3 21.16 -6.14 -11.93
CA ARG A 3 20.76 -4.71 -11.97
C ARG A 3 20.06 -4.32 -13.28
N TRP A 4 20.43 -4.91 -14.41
CA TRP A 4 19.82 -4.60 -15.71
C TRP A 4 18.33 -4.96 -15.73
N PHE A 5 17.95 -6.07 -15.09
CA PHE A 5 16.56 -6.52 -15.03
C PHE A 5 15.71 -5.51 -14.28
N HIS A 6 16.20 -5.03 -13.12
CA HIS A 6 15.52 -3.98 -12.37
C HIS A 6 15.35 -2.67 -13.17
N LYS A 7 16.38 -2.25 -13.92
CA LYS A 7 16.29 -1.07 -14.79
C LYS A 7 15.24 -1.26 -15.88
N LEU A 8 15.22 -2.43 -16.53
CA LEU A 8 14.22 -2.75 -17.55
C LEU A 8 12.81 -2.75 -16.96
N SER A 9 12.60 -3.35 -15.79
CA SER A 9 11.30 -3.33 -15.09
C SER A 9 10.81 -1.91 -14.84
N VAL A 10 11.70 -0.98 -14.47
CA VAL A 10 11.35 0.44 -14.27
C VAL A 10 10.95 1.12 -15.59
N VAL A 11 11.67 0.84 -16.68
CA VAL A 11 11.31 1.38 -18.00
C VAL A 11 9.94 0.87 -18.45
N VAL A 12 9.68 -0.43 -18.30
CA VAL A 12 8.38 -1.04 -18.63
C VAL A 12 7.27 -0.44 -17.76
N LEU A 13 7.51 -0.30 -16.45
CA LEU A 13 6.57 0.35 -15.53
C LEU A 13 6.20 1.76 -16.03
N PHE A 14 7.19 2.62 -16.30
CA PHE A 14 6.92 3.97 -16.78
C PHE A 14 6.25 4.01 -18.14
N ALA A 15 6.59 3.11 -19.06
CA ALA A 15 5.89 3.02 -20.34
C ALA A 15 4.40 2.70 -20.14
N ILE A 16 4.10 1.73 -19.28
CA ILE A 16 2.71 1.35 -18.98
C ILE A 16 1.99 2.46 -18.21
N GLU A 17 2.62 3.09 -17.23
CA GLU A 17 1.95 4.09 -16.37
C GLU A 17 1.85 5.48 -16.99
N LEU A 18 2.68 5.82 -17.99
CA LEU A 18 2.66 7.14 -18.64
C LEU A 18 2.11 7.13 -20.06
N VAL A 19 2.39 6.08 -20.85
CA VAL A 19 1.98 6.01 -22.25
C VAL A 19 0.61 5.34 -22.40
N SER A 20 0.39 4.18 -21.77
CA SER A 20 -0.89 3.45 -21.91
C SER A 20 -2.13 4.25 -21.49
N PRO A 21 -2.12 5.14 -20.48
CA PRO A 21 -3.30 5.94 -20.15
C PRO A 21 -3.75 6.85 -21.30
N VAL A 22 -2.84 7.32 -22.16
CA VAL A 22 -3.19 8.11 -23.35
C VAL A 22 -3.90 7.22 -24.37
N LEU A 23 -3.46 5.96 -24.50
CA LEU A 23 -4.03 4.98 -25.43
C LEU A 23 -5.45 4.54 -25.04
N VAL A 24 -5.87 4.71 -23.77
CA VAL A 24 -7.25 4.45 -23.32
C VAL A 24 -8.28 5.24 -24.13
N PHE A 25 -7.94 6.47 -24.52
CA PHE A 25 -8.83 7.35 -25.28
C PHE A 25 -8.74 7.15 -26.79
N ALA A 26 -7.80 6.32 -27.26
CA ALA A 26 -7.66 6.01 -28.68
C ALA A 26 -8.64 4.89 -29.09
N PRO A 27 -9.10 4.86 -30.35
CA PRO A 27 -9.95 3.77 -30.82
C PRO A 27 -9.22 2.42 -30.78
N PRO A 28 -9.95 1.30 -30.80
CA PRO A 28 -9.37 -0.01 -31.03
C PRO A 28 -8.43 -0.04 -32.26
N PRO A 29 -7.31 -0.76 -32.20
CA PRO A 29 -6.91 -1.69 -31.14
C PRO A 29 -6.11 -1.03 -29.99
N PHE A 30 -5.86 0.28 -30.03
CA PHE A 30 -4.96 0.96 -29.09
C PHE A 30 -5.48 0.92 -27.64
N SER A 31 -6.78 1.09 -27.45
CA SER A 31 -7.43 0.93 -26.13
C SER A 31 -7.26 -0.49 -25.57
N TYR A 32 -7.32 -1.52 -26.43
CA TYR A 32 -7.08 -2.91 -26.01
C TYR A 32 -5.63 -3.14 -25.58
N VAL A 33 -4.67 -2.52 -26.30
CA VAL A 33 -3.25 -2.56 -25.92
C VAL A 33 -3.06 -1.93 -24.54
N ALA A 34 -3.73 -0.81 -24.25
CA ALA A 34 -3.71 -0.18 -22.93
C ALA A 34 -4.25 -1.12 -21.85
N GLY A 35 -5.45 -1.70 -22.07
CA GLY A 35 -6.08 -2.62 -21.14
C GLY A 35 -5.22 -3.86 -20.88
N ALA A 36 -4.65 -4.46 -21.93
CA ALA A 36 -3.76 -5.61 -21.81
C ALA A 36 -2.49 -5.27 -21.04
N ALA A 37 -1.90 -4.09 -21.29
CA ALA A 37 -0.73 -3.62 -20.57
C ALA A 37 -1.00 -3.42 -19.07
N PHE A 38 -2.14 -2.83 -18.70
CA PHE A 38 -2.53 -2.69 -17.30
C PHE A 38 -2.77 -4.03 -16.61
N VAL A 39 -3.49 -4.95 -17.27
CA VAL A 39 -3.72 -6.30 -16.74
C VAL A 39 -2.39 -7.03 -16.55
N LEU A 40 -1.50 -6.99 -17.55
CA LEU A 40 -0.18 -7.60 -17.48
C LEU A 40 0.63 -7.03 -16.31
N LEU A 41 0.65 -5.71 -16.14
CA LEU A 41 1.36 -5.06 -15.04
C LEU A 41 0.83 -5.53 -13.68
N MET A 42 -0.49 -5.57 -13.49
CA MET A 42 -1.09 -6.03 -12.24
C MET A 42 -0.79 -7.52 -11.98
N LEU A 43 -0.83 -8.38 -13.00
CA LEU A 43 -0.46 -9.79 -12.87
C LEU A 43 1.01 -9.96 -12.48
N LEU A 44 1.93 -9.20 -13.10
CA LEU A 44 3.35 -9.22 -12.73
C LEU A 44 3.56 -8.77 -11.28
N ILE A 45 2.82 -7.74 -10.82
CA ILE A 45 2.85 -7.30 -9.42
C ILE A 45 2.30 -8.40 -8.50
N MET A 46 1.23 -9.11 -8.88
CA MET A 46 0.69 -10.23 -8.10
C MET A 46 1.65 -11.42 -7.99
N ILE A 47 2.43 -11.71 -9.04
CA ILE A 47 3.40 -12.83 -9.04
C ILE A 47 4.65 -12.48 -8.22
N THR A 48 5.10 -11.22 -8.29
CA THR A 48 6.36 -10.80 -7.66
C THR A 48 6.19 -10.16 -6.29
N GLY A 49 4.95 -9.81 -5.92
CA GLY A 49 4.60 -9.17 -4.67
C GLY A 49 3.11 -9.22 -4.45
N ASN A 50 2.55 -8.17 -3.85
CA ASN A 50 1.10 -8.08 -3.69
C ASN A 50 0.70 -6.62 -3.46
N TYR A 51 -0.23 -6.13 -4.27
CA TYR A 51 -0.92 -4.85 -4.05
C TYR A 51 -2.35 -5.05 -3.53
N CYS A 52 -2.58 -6.23 -2.92
CA CYS A 52 -3.83 -6.65 -2.29
C CYS A 52 -5.01 -6.48 -3.25
N PHE A 53 -6.12 -5.95 -2.74
CA PHE A 53 -7.34 -5.71 -3.49
C PHE A 53 -7.15 -4.77 -4.70
N PHE A 54 -6.17 -3.86 -4.67
CA PHE A 54 -5.96 -2.91 -5.76
C PHE A 54 -5.58 -3.58 -7.08
N ASN A 55 -4.82 -4.67 -7.04
CA ASN A 55 -4.49 -5.44 -8.25
C ASN A 55 -5.78 -5.94 -8.93
N LEU A 56 -6.68 -6.53 -8.16
CA LEU A 56 -7.94 -7.08 -8.68
C LEU A 56 -8.86 -5.97 -9.19
N LEU A 57 -8.96 -4.85 -8.46
CA LEU A 57 -9.76 -3.71 -8.87
C LEU A 57 -9.24 -3.09 -10.17
N ALA A 58 -7.92 -2.89 -10.29
CA ALA A 58 -7.31 -2.36 -11.51
C ALA A 58 -7.50 -3.28 -12.71
N ILE A 59 -7.38 -4.61 -12.52
CA ILE A 59 -7.69 -5.60 -13.56
C ILE A 59 -9.16 -5.49 -13.97
N ALA A 60 -10.09 -5.47 -13.02
CA ALA A 60 -11.52 -5.39 -13.29
C ALA A 60 -11.90 -4.12 -14.08
N LEU A 61 -11.29 -2.98 -13.76
CA LEU A 61 -11.48 -1.74 -14.52
C LEU A 61 -10.85 -1.80 -15.92
N SER A 62 -9.69 -2.45 -16.05
CA SER A 62 -8.99 -2.58 -17.34
C SER A 62 -9.73 -3.50 -18.30
N VAL A 63 -10.46 -4.49 -17.79
CA VAL A 63 -11.34 -5.39 -18.56
C VAL A 63 -12.43 -4.61 -19.32
N LEU A 64 -12.84 -3.44 -18.81
CA LEU A 64 -13.85 -2.58 -19.47
C LEU A 64 -13.33 -1.89 -20.74
N LEU A 65 -12.03 -1.96 -21.02
CA LEU A 65 -11.44 -1.39 -22.25
C LEU A 65 -11.61 -2.30 -23.48
N PHE A 66 -12.01 -3.56 -23.28
CA PHE A 66 -12.26 -4.52 -24.34
C PHE A 66 -13.75 -4.56 -24.68
N ASP A 67 -14.07 -4.55 -25.97
CA ASP A 67 -15.45 -4.57 -26.44
C ASP A 67 -16.05 -5.98 -26.48
N ASP A 68 -17.35 -6.05 -26.77
CA ASP A 68 -18.09 -7.30 -26.85
C ASP A 68 -17.54 -8.26 -27.92
N ALA A 69 -16.92 -7.77 -28.99
CA ALA A 69 -16.35 -8.60 -30.04
C ALA A 69 -15.17 -9.45 -29.53
N VAL A 70 -14.31 -8.87 -28.69
CA VAL A 70 -13.22 -9.61 -28.03
C VAL A 70 -13.79 -10.71 -27.13
N TRP A 71 -14.80 -10.39 -26.32
CA TRP A 71 -15.41 -11.36 -25.40
C TRP A 71 -16.17 -12.46 -26.11
N LEU A 72 -16.88 -12.15 -27.19
CA LEU A 72 -17.53 -13.12 -28.07
C LEU A 72 -16.52 -14.06 -28.73
N THR A 73 -15.35 -13.55 -29.12
CA THR A 73 -14.31 -14.39 -29.71
C THR A 73 -13.71 -15.35 -28.67
N LEU A 74 -13.49 -14.89 -27.43
CA LEU A 74 -12.90 -15.69 -26.37
C LEU A 74 -13.87 -16.69 -25.72
N PHE A 75 -15.12 -16.28 -25.50
CA PHE A 75 -16.12 -17.03 -24.74
C PHE A 75 -17.35 -17.45 -25.56
N GLY A 76 -17.37 -17.22 -26.88
CA GLY A 76 -18.53 -17.51 -27.74
C GLY A 76 -19.01 -18.96 -27.69
N ARG A 77 -18.12 -19.91 -27.38
CA ARG A 77 -18.47 -21.32 -27.15
C ARG A 77 -19.32 -21.55 -25.88
N PHE A 78 -19.20 -20.68 -24.89
CA PHE A 78 -19.96 -20.72 -23.63
C PHE A 78 -21.15 -19.75 -23.62
N LEU A 79 -21.14 -18.74 -24.50
CA LEU A 79 -22.18 -17.70 -24.60
C LEU A 79 -23.20 -17.99 -25.71
N THR A 80 -23.37 -19.27 -26.10
CA THR A 80 -24.35 -19.67 -27.11
C THR A 80 -25.77 -19.28 -26.68
N GLY A 81 -26.34 -18.25 -27.31
CA GLY A 81 -27.68 -17.73 -27.01
C GLY A 81 -27.72 -16.30 -26.47
N VAL A 82 -26.58 -15.68 -26.14
CA VAL A 82 -26.53 -14.27 -25.72
C VAL A 82 -26.55 -13.39 -26.97
N ARG A 83 -27.62 -12.61 -27.14
CA ARG A 83 -27.74 -11.59 -28.20
C ARG A 83 -27.31 -10.24 -27.64
N PHE A 84 -26.21 -9.70 -28.14
CA PHE A 84 -25.82 -8.33 -27.85
C PHE A 84 -26.65 -7.38 -28.71
N PRO A 85 -27.29 -6.34 -28.12
CA PRO A 85 -28.00 -5.35 -28.90
C PRO A 85 -27.02 -4.67 -29.85
N ALA A 86 -27.43 -4.47 -31.11
CA ALA A 86 -26.65 -3.69 -32.08
C ALA A 86 -26.37 -2.31 -31.49
N THR A 87 -25.12 -1.84 -31.63
CA THR A 87 -24.71 -0.52 -31.14
C THR A 87 -25.65 0.54 -31.71
N GLY A 88 -26.41 1.19 -30.83
CA GLY A 88 -27.23 2.34 -31.20
C GLY A 88 -26.36 3.47 -31.76
N PRO A 89 -26.96 4.46 -32.42
CA PRO A 89 -26.21 5.60 -32.93
C PRO A 89 -25.37 6.21 -31.80
N LEU A 90 -24.07 6.42 -32.07
CA LEU A 90 -23.17 7.10 -31.15
C LEU A 90 -23.83 8.40 -30.71
N SER A 91 -23.89 8.63 -29.39
CA SER A 91 -24.53 9.82 -28.85
C SER A 91 -23.96 11.07 -29.51
N ARG A 92 -24.82 12.04 -29.82
CA ARG A 92 -24.42 13.32 -30.40
C ARG A 92 -23.36 13.93 -29.47
N GLY A 93 -22.13 14.06 -29.96
CA GLY A 93 -21.01 14.56 -29.17
C GLY A 93 -21.36 15.88 -28.49
N TRP A 94 -20.75 16.13 -27.32
CA TRP A 94 -20.97 17.37 -26.60
C TRP A 94 -20.56 18.56 -27.47
N PRO A 95 -21.29 19.68 -27.44
CA PRO A 95 -20.95 20.82 -28.27
C PRO A 95 -19.61 21.42 -27.84
N VAL A 96 -18.84 21.95 -28.80
CA VAL A 96 -17.47 22.46 -28.56
C VAL A 96 -17.43 23.53 -27.45
N TRP A 97 -18.48 24.35 -27.34
CA TRP A 97 -18.58 25.39 -26.32
C TRP A 97 -18.75 24.87 -24.89
N THR A 98 -19.08 23.58 -24.67
CA THR A 98 -19.00 22.94 -23.34
C THR A 98 -17.66 22.25 -23.12
N ILE A 99 -17.14 21.58 -24.16
CA ILE A 99 -15.88 20.83 -24.07
C ILE A 99 -14.71 21.76 -23.77
N VAL A 100 -14.59 22.87 -24.51
CA VAL A 100 -13.43 23.77 -24.41
C VAL A 100 -13.29 24.37 -23.00
N PRO A 101 -14.34 24.96 -22.38
CA PRO A 101 -14.23 25.48 -21.02
C PRO A 101 -13.89 24.40 -19.99
N VAL A 102 -14.50 23.21 -20.08
CA VAL A 102 -14.22 22.11 -19.17
C VAL A 102 -12.77 21.65 -19.30
N ALA A 103 -12.28 21.48 -20.53
CA ALA A 103 -10.91 21.10 -20.80
C ALA A 103 -9.92 22.14 -20.27
N LEU A 104 -10.21 23.44 -20.41
CA LEU A 104 -9.38 24.51 -19.86
C LEU A 104 -9.33 24.49 -18.33
N VAL A 105 -10.46 24.26 -17.66
CA VAL A 105 -10.50 24.10 -16.20
C VAL A 105 -9.68 22.89 -15.76
N VAL A 106 -9.84 21.75 -16.42
CA VAL A 106 -9.07 20.53 -16.11
C VAL A 106 -7.58 20.73 -16.36
N ALA A 107 -7.20 21.37 -17.48
CA ALA A 107 -5.81 21.65 -17.81
C ALA A 107 -5.17 22.60 -16.80
N LEU A 108 -5.90 23.64 -16.37
CA LEU A 108 -5.47 24.56 -15.33
C LEU A 108 -5.21 23.85 -13.99
N LEU A 109 -6.18 23.06 -13.52
CA LEU A 109 -6.04 22.30 -12.28
C LEU A 109 -4.88 21.29 -12.37
N SER A 110 -4.74 20.63 -13.53
CA SER A 110 -3.65 19.68 -13.80
C SER A 110 -2.28 20.38 -13.79
N GLY A 111 -2.18 21.58 -14.37
CA GLY A 111 -0.96 22.38 -14.36
C GLY A 111 -0.50 22.69 -12.93
N GLN A 112 -1.43 23.05 -12.04
CA GLN A 112 -1.07 23.29 -10.64
C GLN A 112 -0.57 22.02 -9.93
N VAL A 113 -1.24 20.87 -10.15
CA VAL A 113 -0.80 19.58 -9.60
C VAL A 113 0.59 19.22 -10.12
N ILE A 114 0.86 19.41 -11.42
CA ILE A 114 2.16 19.17 -12.04
C ILE A 114 3.23 20.09 -11.46
N CYS A 115 2.96 21.40 -11.29
CA CYS A 115 3.91 22.32 -10.65
C CYS A 115 4.28 21.86 -9.23
N ARG A 116 3.28 21.42 -8.43
CA ARG A 116 3.52 20.88 -7.09
C ARG A 116 4.35 19.59 -7.14
N LEU A 117 4.05 18.67 -8.06
CA LEU A 117 4.79 17.42 -8.24
C LEU A 117 6.26 17.67 -8.64
N LEU A 118 6.50 18.63 -9.54
CA LEU A 118 7.84 19.03 -9.97
C LEU A 118 8.57 19.91 -8.94
N ARG A 119 7.98 20.13 -7.75
CA ARG A 119 8.49 21.02 -6.69
C ARG A 119 8.84 22.42 -7.22
N SER A 120 8.13 22.86 -8.26
CA SER A 120 8.30 24.19 -8.81
C SER A 120 7.70 25.21 -7.86
N SER A 121 8.44 26.28 -7.57
CA SER A 121 7.98 27.40 -6.76
C SER A 121 7.16 28.43 -7.56
N ALA A 122 6.67 28.03 -8.75
CA ALA A 122 5.85 28.88 -9.61
C ALA A 122 4.63 29.39 -8.83
N ARG A 123 4.63 30.70 -8.56
CA ARG A 123 3.52 31.40 -7.90
C ARG A 123 2.48 31.71 -8.96
N TRP A 124 1.26 31.26 -8.74
CA TRP A 124 0.17 31.56 -9.66
C TRP A 124 -0.37 32.96 -9.34
N PRO A 125 -0.95 33.67 -10.31
CA PRO A 125 -1.65 34.93 -10.03
C PRO A 125 -2.72 34.72 -8.94
N LYS A 126 -2.84 35.65 -7.98
CA LYS A 126 -3.77 35.55 -6.85
C LYS A 126 -5.22 35.19 -7.22
N PRO A 127 -5.83 35.72 -8.31
CA PRO A 127 -7.19 35.32 -8.69
C PRO A 127 -7.30 33.83 -9.01
N LEU A 128 -6.26 33.27 -9.63
CA LEU A 128 -6.20 31.89 -10.04
C LEU A 128 -6.00 30.95 -8.84
N GLU A 129 -5.16 31.34 -7.89
CA GLU A 129 -5.01 30.61 -6.62
C GLU A 129 -6.33 30.52 -5.85
N ARG A 130 -7.13 31.60 -5.83
CA ARG A 130 -8.46 31.58 -5.20
C ARG A 130 -9.43 30.64 -5.90
N LEU A 131 -9.48 30.69 -7.24
CA LEU A 131 -10.34 29.82 -8.03
C LEU A 131 -10.01 28.35 -7.78
N ILE A 132 -8.71 28.02 -7.82
CA ILE A 132 -8.22 26.68 -7.54
C ILE A 132 -8.55 26.25 -6.10
N GLY A 133 -8.32 27.11 -5.11
CA GLY A 133 -8.65 26.81 -3.72
C GLY A 133 -10.14 26.59 -3.50
N TRP A 134 -11.01 27.29 -4.24
CA TRP A 134 -12.45 27.04 -4.24
C TRP A 134 -12.82 25.69 -4.87
N LEU A 135 -12.07 25.24 -5.88
CA LEU A 135 -12.27 23.94 -6.55
C LEU A 135 -11.66 22.75 -5.80
N GLU A 136 -10.70 22.98 -4.90
CA GLU A 136 -9.97 21.94 -4.17
C GLU A 136 -10.88 20.93 -3.42
N PRO A 137 -11.96 21.35 -2.72
CA PRO A 137 -12.83 20.42 -2.00
C PRO A 137 -13.55 19.42 -2.92
N PHE A 138 -13.77 19.77 -4.20
CA PHE A 138 -14.43 18.89 -5.16
C PHE A 138 -13.53 17.77 -5.66
N ARG A 139 -12.22 17.85 -5.41
CA ARG A 139 -11.25 16.80 -5.78
C ARG A 139 -11.35 16.40 -7.26
N LEU A 140 -11.59 17.36 -8.15
CA LEU A 140 -11.72 17.13 -9.60
C LEU A 140 -10.41 16.67 -10.26
N VAL A 141 -9.29 17.26 -9.82
CA VAL A 141 -7.93 16.88 -10.24
C VAL A 141 -7.04 16.88 -9.00
N ASN A 142 -6.36 15.77 -8.72
CA ASN A 142 -5.49 15.62 -7.56
C ASN A 142 -4.23 14.84 -7.90
N GLY A 143 -3.20 15.01 -7.06
CA GLY A 143 -2.11 14.06 -7.01
C GLY A 143 -2.57 12.78 -6.33
N TYR A 144 -2.88 11.74 -7.11
CA TYR A 144 -3.16 10.41 -6.58
C TYR A 144 -1.85 9.62 -6.49
N GLY A 145 -1.28 9.53 -5.29
CA GLY A 145 -0.05 8.78 -5.05
C GLY A 145 -0.09 8.12 -3.68
N LEU A 146 -0.62 6.89 -3.62
CA LEU A 146 -0.72 6.15 -2.36
C LEU A 146 0.68 5.87 -1.77
N PHE A 147 1.68 5.68 -2.63
CA PHE A 147 3.09 5.45 -2.27
C PHE A 147 4.05 6.19 -3.19
N SER A 148 3.85 7.51 -3.34
CA SER A 148 4.72 8.35 -4.17
C SER A 148 6.16 8.47 -3.66
N VAL A 149 6.39 8.16 -2.39
CA VAL A 149 7.72 8.08 -1.77
C VAL A 149 7.88 6.71 -1.13
N MET A 150 8.84 5.93 -1.64
CA MET A 150 9.14 4.58 -1.16
C MET A 150 10.36 4.57 -0.23
N THR A 151 10.34 3.73 0.79
CA THR A 151 11.51 3.48 1.63
C THR A 151 12.56 2.67 0.90
N THR A 152 13.83 3.01 1.09
CA THR A 152 14.98 2.27 0.52
C THR A 152 15.45 1.12 1.40
N GLY A 153 14.97 1.06 2.64
CA GLY A 153 15.25 0.00 3.61
C GLY A 153 13.96 -0.59 4.17
N ARG A 154 14.08 -1.75 4.82
CA ARG A 154 12.97 -2.45 5.47
C ARG A 154 13.14 -2.39 6.99
N ARG A 155 12.60 -1.34 7.59
CA ARG A 155 12.53 -1.19 9.05
C ARG A 155 11.38 -2.01 9.58
N GLU A 156 11.63 -2.77 10.64
CA GLU A 156 10.64 -3.62 11.27
C GLU A 156 10.67 -3.40 12.78
N ILE A 157 9.47 -3.25 13.35
CA ILE A 157 9.27 -3.22 14.80
C ILE A 157 9.07 -4.65 15.27
N ILE A 158 9.85 -5.06 16.27
CA ILE A 158 9.75 -6.35 16.95
C ILE A 158 9.23 -6.11 18.37
N VAL A 159 8.16 -6.78 18.74
CA VAL A 159 7.53 -6.66 20.06
C VAL A 159 8.04 -7.78 20.95
N GLU A 160 8.52 -7.42 22.14
CA GLU A 160 9.12 -8.32 23.10
C GLU A 160 8.45 -8.17 24.46
N GLY A 161 8.12 -9.30 25.11
CA GLY A 161 7.68 -9.34 26.49
C GLY A 161 8.75 -9.93 27.41
N SER A 162 8.70 -9.61 28.69
CA SER A 162 9.59 -10.16 29.73
C SER A 162 8.89 -10.21 31.09
N ASN A 163 9.29 -11.16 31.94
CA ASN A 163 8.83 -11.27 33.32
C ASN A 163 9.82 -10.69 34.34
N ASP A 164 11.10 -10.61 33.98
CA ASP A 164 12.21 -10.23 34.85
C ASP A 164 12.98 -8.98 34.37
N GLY A 165 12.77 -8.57 33.12
CA GLY A 165 13.49 -7.47 32.48
C GLY A 165 14.81 -7.89 31.82
N PHE A 166 15.21 -9.16 31.91
CA PHE A 166 16.45 -9.70 31.37
C PHE A 166 16.19 -10.67 30.21
N ASP A 167 15.28 -11.64 30.37
CA ASP A 167 14.85 -12.56 29.32
C ASP A 167 13.70 -11.95 28.52
N TRP A 168 13.99 -11.52 27.28
CA TRP A 168 13.02 -10.89 26.39
C TRP A 168 12.62 -11.85 25.27
N ARG A 169 11.33 -12.17 25.21
CA ARG A 169 10.77 -13.11 24.23
C ARG A 169 9.89 -12.40 23.23
N VAL A 170 10.05 -12.76 21.95
CA VAL A 170 9.40 -12.11 20.82
C VAL A 170 7.98 -12.62 20.60
N TYR A 171 7.04 -11.69 20.42
CA TYR A 171 5.74 -11.95 19.81
C TYR A 171 5.89 -12.01 18.28
N GLU A 172 5.52 -13.14 17.67
CA GLU A 172 5.63 -13.29 16.21
C GLU A 172 4.32 -12.90 15.53
N PHE A 173 4.44 -12.12 14.47
CA PHE A 173 3.32 -11.71 13.62
C PHE A 173 3.07 -12.73 12.51
N LYS A 174 1.88 -12.71 11.90
CA LYS A 174 1.46 -13.75 10.94
C LYS A 174 2.09 -13.57 9.55
N TRP A 175 2.35 -12.35 9.11
CA TRP A 175 2.68 -12.07 7.71
C TRP A 175 3.90 -11.16 7.50
N LYS A 176 4.14 -10.19 8.39
CA LYS A 176 5.36 -9.36 8.32
C LYS A 176 6.61 -10.18 8.68
N PRO A 177 7.81 -9.74 8.25
CA PRO A 177 9.06 -10.36 8.67
C PRO A 177 9.21 -10.34 10.19
N GLY A 178 9.72 -11.43 10.75
CA GLY A 178 9.98 -11.59 12.18
C GLY A 178 11.21 -12.47 12.32
N ASP A 179 11.00 -13.76 12.58
CA ASP A 179 12.06 -14.78 12.47
C ASP A 179 12.82 -14.67 11.12
N VAL A 180 14.15 -14.62 11.21
CA VAL A 180 15.08 -14.51 10.08
C VAL A 180 15.06 -15.75 9.18
N ASN A 181 14.65 -16.89 9.71
CA ASN A 181 14.54 -18.16 8.98
C ASN A 181 13.19 -18.28 8.24
N ARG A 182 12.24 -17.38 8.52
CA ARG A 182 10.92 -17.42 7.88
C ARG A 182 10.96 -16.79 6.50
N ARG A 183 10.62 -17.58 5.49
CA ARG A 183 10.43 -17.09 4.12
C ARG A 183 9.24 -16.12 4.03
N PRO A 184 9.31 -15.08 3.17
CA PRO A 184 8.12 -14.31 2.80
C PRO A 184 7.01 -15.22 2.26
N ARG A 185 5.76 -14.95 2.64
CA ARG A 185 4.58 -15.70 2.18
C ARG A 185 3.79 -14.89 1.16
N PHE A 186 3.10 -15.58 0.26
CA PHE A 186 2.00 -14.99 -0.51
C PHE A 186 0.77 -14.87 0.39
N VAL A 187 0.23 -13.66 0.52
CA VAL A 187 -0.92 -13.36 1.39
C VAL A 187 -2.19 -13.01 0.61
N ALA A 188 -2.06 -12.66 -0.68
CA ALA A 188 -3.22 -12.37 -1.53
C ALA A 188 -4.21 -13.55 -1.53
N PRO A 189 -5.53 -13.31 -1.50
CA PRO A 189 -6.22 -12.01 -1.50
C PRO A 189 -6.44 -11.39 -0.11
N HIS A 190 -5.95 -12.03 0.96
CA HIS A 190 -6.08 -11.51 2.32
C HIS A 190 -5.24 -10.24 2.53
N GLN A 191 -5.76 -9.32 3.34
CA GLN A 191 -5.08 -8.09 3.73
C GLN A 191 -4.79 -8.11 5.25
N PRO A 192 -3.54 -8.38 5.66
CA PRO A 192 -3.20 -8.52 7.07
C PRO A 192 -3.13 -7.14 7.75
N ARG A 193 -4.28 -6.67 8.26
CA ARG A 193 -4.44 -5.29 8.73
C ARG A 193 -3.43 -4.91 9.82
N LEU A 194 -3.18 -5.77 10.81
CA LEU A 194 -2.21 -5.50 11.87
C LEU A 194 -0.78 -5.42 11.33
N ASP A 195 -0.32 -6.45 10.62
CA ASP A 195 1.02 -6.50 10.01
C ASP A 195 1.29 -5.33 9.05
N TRP A 196 0.25 -4.91 8.32
CA TRP A 196 0.30 -3.75 7.43
C TRP A 196 0.42 -2.44 8.20
N GLN A 197 -0.36 -2.27 9.28
CA GLN A 197 -0.25 -1.12 10.18
C GLN A 197 1.12 -1.04 10.86
N MET A 198 1.75 -2.18 11.16
CA MET A 198 3.12 -2.22 11.70
C MET A 198 4.15 -1.61 10.74
N TRP A 199 3.99 -1.77 9.43
CA TRP A 199 4.86 -1.11 8.45
C TRP A 199 4.73 0.41 8.52
N PHE A 200 3.51 0.95 8.61
CA PHE A 200 3.30 2.38 8.80
C PHE A 200 3.82 2.88 10.15
N ALA A 201 3.63 2.11 11.22
CA ALA A 201 4.17 2.46 12.54
C ALA A 201 5.70 2.62 12.48
N ALA A 202 6.40 1.78 11.70
CA ALA A 202 7.85 1.86 11.53
C ALA A 202 8.32 3.11 10.77
N LEU A 203 7.42 3.83 10.08
CA LEU A 203 7.70 5.11 9.43
C LEU A 203 7.53 6.32 10.38
N SER A 204 6.91 6.10 11.53
CA SER A 204 6.54 7.12 12.50
C SER A 204 7.27 6.92 13.84
N HIS A 205 6.99 7.80 14.80
CA HIS A 205 7.49 7.67 16.16
C HIS A 205 6.43 7.05 17.07
N TYR A 206 6.90 6.33 18.10
CA TYR A 206 6.04 5.67 19.09
C TYR A 206 4.98 6.62 19.69
N GLN A 207 5.36 7.84 20.05
CA GLN A 207 4.49 8.85 20.66
C GLN A 207 3.32 9.26 19.75
N SER A 208 3.54 9.25 18.43
CA SER A 208 2.51 9.62 17.44
C SER A 208 1.60 8.45 17.05
N THR A 209 1.98 7.22 17.41
CA THR A 209 1.27 6.00 16.99
C THR A 209 0.40 5.46 18.14
N LEU A 210 -0.69 6.16 18.45
CA LEU A 210 -1.53 5.89 19.64
C LEU A 210 -2.10 4.46 19.67
N TRP A 211 -2.57 3.95 18.53
CA TRP A 211 -3.10 2.58 18.45
C TRP A 211 -2.06 1.53 18.85
N PHE A 212 -0.77 1.78 18.56
CA PHE A 212 0.31 0.85 18.89
C PHE A 212 0.57 0.81 20.39
N ARG A 213 0.44 1.96 21.08
CA ARG A 213 0.48 1.98 22.55
C ARG A 213 -0.66 1.14 23.14
N SER A 214 -1.89 1.32 22.66
CA SER A 214 -3.03 0.50 23.11
C SER A 214 -2.82 -0.98 22.80
N PHE A 215 -2.21 -1.31 21.66
CA PHE A 215 -1.85 -2.68 21.30
C PHE A 215 -0.86 -3.29 22.31
N LEU A 216 0.22 -2.58 22.69
CA LEU A 216 1.15 -3.06 23.73
C LEU A 216 0.47 -3.25 25.09
N MET A 217 -0.43 -2.33 25.48
CA MET A 217 -1.17 -2.45 26.73
C MET A 217 -2.11 -3.66 26.74
N ARG A 218 -2.80 -3.94 25.63
CA ARG A 218 -3.66 -5.11 25.49
C ARG A 218 -2.88 -6.43 25.54
N LEU A 219 -1.64 -6.44 25.04
CA LEU A 219 -0.73 -7.58 25.20
C LEU A 219 -0.31 -7.79 26.66
N LEU A 220 0.00 -6.71 27.40
CA LEU A 220 0.27 -6.79 28.85
C LEU A 220 -0.94 -7.27 29.66
N GLN A 221 -2.15 -6.97 29.20
CA GLN A 221 -3.39 -7.46 29.81
C GLN A 221 -3.72 -8.91 29.43
N GLY A 222 -3.04 -9.48 28.43
CA GLY A 222 -3.33 -10.83 27.93
C GLY A 222 -4.67 -10.93 27.18
N SER A 223 -5.14 -9.86 26.53
CA SER A 223 -6.42 -9.84 25.78
C SER A 223 -6.44 -10.93 24.70
N PRO A 224 -7.35 -11.92 24.77
CA PRO A 224 -7.41 -13.02 23.82
C PRO A 224 -7.61 -12.56 22.37
N GLU A 225 -8.40 -11.50 22.17
CA GLU A 225 -8.73 -10.94 20.86
C GLU A 225 -7.48 -10.37 20.18
N VAL A 226 -6.60 -9.72 20.95
CA VAL A 226 -5.35 -9.15 20.44
C VAL A 226 -4.31 -10.24 20.23
N LEU A 227 -4.22 -11.22 21.15
CA LEU A 227 -3.32 -12.36 21.01
C LEU A 227 -3.66 -13.20 19.78
N ALA A 228 -4.95 -13.35 19.43
CA ALA A 228 -5.41 -14.05 18.24
C ALA A 228 -4.95 -13.40 16.92
N LEU A 229 -4.54 -12.13 16.93
CA LEU A 229 -3.97 -11.45 15.76
C LEU A 229 -2.52 -11.87 15.48
N LEU A 230 -1.83 -12.45 16.47
CA LEU A 230 -0.43 -12.87 16.38
C LEU A 230 -0.32 -14.34 15.98
N GLU A 231 0.84 -14.72 15.43
CA GLU A 231 1.18 -16.11 15.11
C GLU A 231 1.63 -16.86 16.36
N LYS A 232 2.48 -16.22 17.18
CA LYS A 232 3.06 -16.83 18.37
C LYS A 232 3.00 -15.87 19.55
N ASN A 233 2.39 -16.33 20.63
CA ASN A 233 2.50 -15.75 21.96
C ASN A 233 3.51 -16.56 22.79
N PRO A 234 4.66 -15.99 23.21
CA PRO A 234 5.63 -16.69 24.05
C PRO A 234 5.23 -16.80 25.53
N PHE A 235 4.07 -16.25 25.91
CA PHE A 235 3.53 -16.19 27.27
C PHE A 235 2.14 -16.84 27.32
N SER A 236 2.07 -18.18 27.20
CA SER A 236 0.81 -18.95 27.16
C SER A 236 0.05 -18.94 28.48
N ASP A 237 0.78 -19.00 29.60
CA ASP A 237 0.17 -19.27 30.91
C ASP A 237 -0.28 -17.98 31.60
N LYS A 238 0.59 -16.95 31.57
CA LYS A 238 0.32 -15.63 32.15
C LYS A 238 0.96 -14.55 31.29
N PRO A 239 0.28 -13.41 31.06
CA PRO A 239 0.85 -12.31 30.30
C PRO A 239 2.11 -11.74 30.97
N PRO A 240 3.02 -11.14 30.19
CA PRO A 240 4.29 -10.66 30.72
C PRO A 240 4.10 -9.44 31.63
N ARG A 241 5.03 -9.25 32.56
CA ARG A 241 5.04 -8.06 33.43
C ARG A 241 5.52 -6.81 32.71
N LEU A 242 6.41 -6.98 31.74
CA LEU A 242 7.06 -5.93 30.98
C LEU A 242 6.89 -6.18 29.48
N ILE A 243 6.70 -5.12 28.70
CA ILE A 243 6.68 -5.18 27.25
C ILE A 243 7.50 -4.03 26.67
N ARG A 244 8.15 -4.28 25.53
CA ARG A 244 8.84 -3.24 24.76
C ARG A 244 8.75 -3.53 23.27
N ALA A 245 9.09 -2.53 22.48
CA ALA A 245 9.24 -2.64 21.05
C ALA A 245 10.63 -2.18 20.63
N VAL A 246 11.28 -2.94 19.75
CA VAL A 246 12.65 -2.73 19.29
C VAL A 246 12.65 -2.56 17.78
N PHE A 247 13.47 -1.64 17.28
CA PHE A 247 13.68 -1.43 15.87
C PHE A 247 14.82 -2.28 15.31
N TYR A 248 14.54 -2.90 14.17
CA TYR A 248 15.52 -3.62 13.38
C TYR A 248 15.46 -3.20 11.91
N ASP A 249 16.62 -3.15 11.26
CA ASP A 249 16.70 -3.12 9.81
C ASP A 249 16.81 -4.55 9.28
N TYR A 250 15.90 -4.92 8.40
CA TYR A 250 15.90 -6.21 7.71
C TYR A 250 16.44 -6.06 6.29
N ARG A 251 17.22 -7.05 5.86
CA ARG A 251 17.68 -7.22 4.48
C ARG A 251 17.58 -8.68 4.09
N PHE A 252 17.29 -8.96 2.82
CA PHE A 252 17.37 -10.33 2.33
C PHE A 252 18.82 -10.85 2.43
N THR A 253 18.98 -12.12 2.76
CA THR A 253 20.24 -12.84 2.56
C THR A 253 20.53 -12.96 1.06
N ASP A 254 21.82 -13.01 0.73
CA ASP A 254 22.25 -13.46 -0.60
C ASP A 254 22.21 -14.99 -0.68
N PHE A 255 22.37 -15.54 -1.89
CA PHE A 255 22.30 -16.98 -2.12
C PHE A 255 23.32 -17.77 -1.29
N ALA A 256 24.55 -17.30 -1.20
CA ALA A 256 25.61 -17.95 -0.42
C ALA A 256 25.26 -17.96 1.08
N GLY A 257 24.88 -16.81 1.65
CA GLY A 257 24.49 -16.68 3.04
C GLY A 257 23.26 -17.50 3.40
N ARG A 258 22.29 -17.64 2.48
CA ARG A 258 21.13 -18.51 2.65
C ARG A 258 21.50 -19.99 2.61
N GLN A 259 22.42 -20.40 1.73
CA GLN A 259 22.91 -21.79 1.69
C GLN A 259 23.65 -22.16 2.98
N SER A 260 24.45 -21.24 3.55
CA SER A 260 25.21 -21.52 4.77
C SER A 260 24.39 -21.49 6.06
N THR A 261 23.41 -20.58 6.18
CA THR A 261 22.68 -20.36 7.44
C THR A 261 21.22 -20.84 7.41
N GLY A 262 20.65 -21.09 6.22
CA GLY A 262 19.23 -21.32 6.05
C GLY A 262 18.35 -20.06 6.19
N ALA A 263 18.92 -18.93 6.66
CA ALA A 263 18.18 -17.71 6.91
C ALA A 263 17.77 -17.02 5.60
N TRP A 264 16.53 -16.52 5.57
CA TRP A 264 16.01 -15.68 4.49
C TRP A 264 16.32 -14.20 4.69
N TRP A 265 16.55 -13.80 5.93
CA TRP A 265 16.80 -12.42 6.31
C TRP A 265 18.08 -12.29 7.13
N ARG A 266 18.74 -11.15 6.99
CA ARG A 266 19.67 -10.61 7.98
C ARG A 266 18.98 -9.44 8.66
N ARG A 267 19.15 -9.32 9.97
CA ARG A 267 18.62 -8.19 10.73
C ARG A 267 19.70 -7.53 11.58
N GLU A 268 19.65 -6.21 11.68
CA GLU A 268 20.54 -5.40 12.52
C GLU A 268 19.70 -4.60 13.50
N ARG A 269 19.99 -4.71 14.80
CA ARG A 269 19.27 -3.94 15.82
C ARG A 269 19.67 -2.47 15.71
N ARG A 270 18.68 -1.60 15.56
CA ARG A 270 18.89 -0.13 15.48
C ARG A 270 18.70 0.57 16.81
N GLY A 271 17.80 0.08 17.66
CA GLY A 271 17.53 0.69 18.96
C GLY A 271 16.12 0.36 19.45
N SER A 272 15.70 1.04 20.51
CA SER A 272 14.34 0.90 21.04
C SER A 272 13.36 1.73 20.21
N TYR A 273 12.20 1.16 19.87
CA TYR A 273 11.08 1.90 19.29
C TYR A 273 10.19 2.50 20.37
N SER A 274 9.88 1.72 21.40
CA SER A 274 9.12 2.16 22.58
C SER A 274 9.99 2.13 23.84
N PRO A 275 9.62 2.85 24.91
CA PRO A 275 10.12 2.55 26.24
C PRO A 275 9.68 1.14 26.68
N VAL A 276 10.26 0.67 27.78
CA VAL A 276 9.73 -0.49 28.52
C VAL A 276 8.47 -0.05 29.25
N LEU A 277 7.39 -0.81 29.09
CA LEU A 277 6.09 -0.54 29.68
C LEU A 277 5.68 -1.67 30.62
N SER A 278 4.92 -1.30 31.64
CA SER A 278 4.24 -2.19 32.57
C SER A 278 2.77 -1.77 32.70
N LEU A 279 1.92 -2.61 33.31
CA LEU A 279 0.50 -2.26 33.50
C LEU A 279 0.31 -0.97 34.32
N ARG A 280 1.26 -0.62 35.20
CA ARG A 280 1.22 0.62 35.98
C ARG A 280 1.32 1.87 35.10
N ASP A 281 2.00 1.77 33.96
CA ASP A 281 2.19 2.88 33.02
C ASP A 281 0.97 3.14 32.12
N GLY A 282 0.01 2.19 32.10
CA GLY A 282 -1.28 2.35 31.43
C GLY A 282 -2.30 3.14 32.25
N VAL A 283 -2.29 2.98 33.57
CA VAL A 283 -3.26 3.59 34.49
C VAL A 283 -3.06 5.12 34.60
N GLY A 284 -1.87 5.63 34.30
CA GLY A 284 -1.57 7.06 34.36
C GLY A 284 -2.07 7.90 33.17
N ALA A 285 -2.52 7.29 32.07
CA ALA A 285 -2.93 8.01 30.86
C ALA A 285 -4.44 8.30 30.79
N ASP A 286 -5.27 7.48 31.43
CA ASP A 286 -6.74 7.62 31.43
C ASP A 286 -7.29 8.30 32.71
N GLY A 287 -6.41 8.78 33.60
CA GLY A 287 -6.78 9.14 34.99
C GLY A 287 -6.40 10.54 35.50
N ARG A 288 -6.03 11.51 34.64
CA ARG A 288 -5.80 12.90 35.09
C ARG A 288 -6.53 13.92 34.22
N SER A 289 -7.85 13.99 34.42
CA SER A 289 -8.63 15.22 34.24
C SER A 289 -9.81 15.23 35.22
N SER A 290 -9.51 15.19 36.51
CA SER A 290 -10.48 15.46 37.57
C SER A 290 -9.78 16.16 38.73
N GLY A 291 -9.99 17.47 38.83
CA GLY A 291 -9.82 18.27 40.04
C GLY A 291 -8.39 18.55 40.51
N GLU A 292 -7.87 19.72 40.17
CA GLU A 292 -7.77 20.88 41.08
C GLU A 292 -7.65 22.17 40.26
#